data_AF-A0A838MYC2-F1
#
_entry.id   AF-A0A838MYC2-F1
#
_cell.length_a   1.000
_cell.length_b   1.000
_cell.length_c   1.000
_cell.angle_alpha   90.00
_cell.angle_beta   90.00
_cell.angle_gamma   90.00
#
_symmetry.space_group_name_H-M   'P 1'
#
loop_
_entity.id
_entity.type
_entity.pdbx_description
1 polymer ?
#
loop_
_entity_poly.entity_id
_entity_poly.type
_entity_poly.pdbx_seq_one_letter_code
_entity_poly.pdbx_strand_id
1 'polypeptide(L)'
;TTASVQYNRSFARGNLATAFIWGRNHETHDGELFNLNGYTFETTVKFIDKNYFYTRLELVDKKDLLRHEDLELLGFDHDFEHPQFRIGAYTFGYVRDVWEMDKLSIGVGGDMTFYSKPALLDQLYGRNPTSYKFFVRVRPGKMSMNHGGTTHGNH
;
A
#
# COMPACT_ATOMS: atom_id res chain seq x y z
N THR A 1 15.72 -11.23 2.08
CA THR A 1 15.32 -11.63 0.71
C THR A 1 14.05 -10.94 0.29
N THR A 2 13.93 -10.51 -0.96
CA THR A 2 12.72 -9.84 -1.47
C THR A 2 12.40 -10.32 -2.89
N ALA A 3 11.12 -10.48 -3.21
CA ALA A 3 10.63 -10.78 -4.55
C ALA A 3 9.39 -9.91 -4.86
N SER A 4 9.15 -9.60 -6.13
CA SER A 4 7.95 -8.87 -6.54
C SER A 4 7.48 -9.26 -7.95
N VAL A 5 6.19 -9.10 -8.21
CA VAL A 5 5.58 -9.26 -9.53
C VAL A 5 4.64 -8.09 -9.77
N GLN A 6 4.62 -7.60 -11.01
CA GLN A 6 3.80 -6.47 -11.42
C GLN A 6 3.08 -6.80 -12.71
N TYR A 7 1.83 -6.36 -12.82
CA TYR A 7 0.97 -6.56 -13.97
C TYR A 7 0.28 -5.26 -14.34
N ASN A 8 0.36 -4.86 -15.60
CA ASN A 8 -0.28 -3.66 -16.12
C ASN A 8 -1.04 -3.99 -17.41
N ARG A 9 -2.31 -3.60 -17.47
CA ARG A 9 -3.18 -3.83 -18.63
C ARG A 9 -4.05 -2.62 -18.89
N SER A 10 -3.83 -1.99 -20.05
CA SER A 10 -4.72 -0.95 -20.58
C SER A 10 -5.95 -1.56 -21.25
N PHE A 11 -7.08 -0.86 -21.17
CA PHE A 11 -8.34 -1.23 -21.83
C PHE A 11 -9.05 0.04 -22.31
N ALA A 12 -10.11 -0.12 -23.11
CA ALA A 12 -10.70 0.98 -23.90
C ALA A 12 -11.00 2.28 -23.13
N ARG A 13 -11.36 2.19 -21.85
CA ARG A 13 -11.74 3.33 -21.00
C ARG A 13 -11.02 3.34 -19.65
N GLY A 14 -9.80 2.80 -19.62
CA GLY A 14 -9.11 2.63 -18.36
C GLY A 14 -7.80 1.84 -18.40
N ASN A 15 -7.29 1.56 -17.21
CA ASN A 15 -6.04 0.86 -17.01
C ASN A 15 -6.06 0.14 -15.66
N LEU A 16 -5.60 -1.10 -15.62
CA LEU A 16 -5.42 -1.86 -14.39
C LEU A 16 -3.92 -2.05 -14.15
N ALA A 17 -3.44 -1.62 -13.00
CA ALA A 17 -2.09 -1.87 -12.52
C ALA A 17 -2.15 -2.59 -11.17
N THR A 18 -1.46 -3.72 -11.06
CA THR A 18 -1.42 -4.55 -9.85
C THR A 18 0.02 -4.94 -9.56
N ALA A 19 0.42 -4.91 -8.30
CA ALA A 19 1.71 -5.41 -7.86
C ALA A 19 1.55 -6.25 -6.59
N PHE A 20 2.40 -7.26 -6.49
CA PHE A 20 2.55 -8.08 -5.29
C PHE A 20 4.04 -8.14 -4.94
N ILE A 21 4.35 -7.85 -3.69
CA ILE A 21 5.70 -7.79 -3.16
C ILE A 21 5.75 -8.68 -1.92
N TRP A 22 6.79 -9.50 -1.83
CA TRP A 22 7.10 -10.31 -0.66
C TRP A 22 8.53 -10.03 -0.21
N GLY A 23 8.70 -9.84 1.10
CA GLY A 23 9.99 -9.71 1.76
C GLY A 23 10.09 -10.70 2.91
N ARG A 24 11.30 -11.22 3.14
CA ARG A 24 11.65 -12.02 4.28
C ARG A 24 12.94 -11.50 4.89
N ASN A 25 12.92 -11.23 6.18
CA ASN A 25 14.09 -10.89 6.95
C ASN A 25 14.49 -12.05 7.86
N HIS A 26 15.79 -12.26 7.98
CA HIS A 26 16.37 -13.26 8.87
C HIS A 26 17.08 -12.49 9.99
N GLU A 27 16.59 -12.66 11.21
CA GLU A 27 17.13 -12.02 12.40
C GLU A 27 17.61 -13.11 13.35
N THR A 28 18.80 -12.95 13.92
CA THR A 28 19.30 -13.85 14.97
C THR A 28 19.35 -13.08 16.28
N HIS A 29 18.72 -13.60 17.33
CA HIS A 29 18.77 -13.05 18.69
C HIS A 29 18.95 -14.19 19.68
N ASP A 30 19.89 -14.04 20.62
CA ASP A 30 20.20 -15.04 21.65
C ASP A 30 20.40 -16.48 21.14
N GLY A 31 20.90 -16.60 19.90
CA GLY A 31 21.15 -17.89 19.23
C GLY A 31 19.95 -18.47 18.49
N GLU A 32 18.75 -17.88 18.62
CA GLU A 32 17.54 -18.29 17.91
C GLU A 32 17.37 -17.54 16.57
N LEU A 33 16.97 -18.28 15.53
CA LEU A 33 16.75 -17.78 14.17
C LEU A 33 15.28 -17.43 13.97
N PHE A 34 14.98 -16.13 13.81
CA PHE A 34 13.65 -15.63 13.53
C PHE A 34 13.50 -15.27 12.05
N ASN A 35 12.36 -15.69 11.47
CA ASN A 35 12.00 -15.42 10.09
C ASN A 35 10.80 -14.47 10.05
N LEU A 36 11.05 -13.19 9.78
CA LEU A 36 9.99 -12.18 9.67
C LEU A 36 9.57 -12.04 8.21
N ASN A 37 8.29 -12.26 7.91
CA ASN A 37 7.76 -12.11 6.55
C ASN A 37 6.92 -10.83 6.43
N GLY A 38 7.05 -10.17 5.28
CA GLY A 38 6.24 -9.03 4.88
C GLY A 38 5.63 -9.30 3.51
N TYR A 39 4.34 -9.01 3.38
CA TYR A 39 3.59 -9.13 2.13
C TYR A 39 2.91 -7.79 1.85
N THR A 40 2.98 -7.34 0.60
CA THR A 40 2.29 -6.15 0.13
C THR A 40 1.62 -6.46 -1.19
N PHE A 41 0.32 -6.20 -1.25
CA PHE A 41 -0.47 -6.27 -2.46
C PHE A 41 -1.04 -4.90 -2.74
N GLU A 42 -0.85 -4.38 -3.95
CA GLU A 42 -1.43 -3.12 -4.38
C GLU A 42 -2.11 -3.26 -5.74
N THR A 43 -3.27 -2.63 -5.88
CA THR A 43 -4.03 -2.57 -7.12
C THR A 43 -4.53 -1.16 -7.33
N THR A 44 -4.45 -0.66 -8.55
CA THR A 44 -5.07 0.57 -9.01
C THR A 44 -5.78 0.32 -10.33
N VAL A 45 -7.06 0.65 -10.38
CA VAL A 45 -7.85 0.61 -11.61
C VAL A 45 -8.35 2.02 -11.95
N LYS A 46 -7.96 2.50 -13.13
CA LYS A 46 -8.60 3.63 -13.80
C LYS A 46 -9.78 3.08 -14.59
N PHE A 47 -10.97 3.64 -14.43
CA PHE A 47 -12.17 3.24 -15.16
C PHE A 47 -13.07 4.44 -15.50
N ILE A 48 -13.86 4.30 -16.57
CA ILE A 48 -14.77 5.36 -17.06
C ILE A 48 -14.01 6.70 -17.17
N ASP A 49 -12.77 6.61 -17.67
CA ASP A 49 -11.89 7.72 -18.07
C ASP A 49 -11.38 8.66 -16.95
N LYS A 50 -12.10 8.79 -15.85
CA LYS A 50 -11.87 9.79 -14.79
C LYS A 50 -11.89 9.21 -13.38
N ASN A 51 -12.27 7.95 -13.21
CA ASN A 51 -12.41 7.33 -11.90
C ASN A 51 -11.23 6.42 -11.62
N TYR A 52 -10.74 6.46 -10.39
CA TYR A 52 -9.64 5.66 -9.90
C TYR A 52 -10.11 4.98 -8.63
N PHE A 53 -9.98 3.67 -8.59
CA PHE A 53 -10.08 2.91 -7.36
C PHE A 53 -8.72 2.29 -7.09
N TYR A 54 -8.23 2.41 -5.87
CA TYR A 54 -6.97 1.82 -5.47
C TYR A 54 -7.09 1.14 -4.12
N THR A 55 -6.32 0.07 -3.96
CA THR A 55 -6.26 -0.69 -2.72
C THR A 55 -4.82 -1.06 -2.42
N ARG A 56 -4.47 -1.09 -1.14
CA ARG A 56 -3.18 -1.57 -0.66
C ARG A 56 -3.38 -2.41 0.58
N LEU A 57 -2.95 -3.66 0.53
CA LEU A 57 -3.02 -4.61 1.63
C LEU A 57 -1.59 -4.94 2.04
N GLU A 58 -1.26 -4.69 3.30
CA GLU A 58 0.04 -4.99 3.89
C GLU A 58 -0.15 -5.96 5.04
N LEU A 59 0.74 -6.95 5.13
CA LEU A 59 0.77 -7.92 6.21
C LEU A 59 2.23 -8.16 6.58
N VAL A 60 2.62 -7.75 7.79
CA VAL A 60 4.01 -7.80 8.23
C VAL A 60 4.10 -8.44 9.60
N ASP A 61 5.01 -9.39 9.74
CA ASP A 61 5.40 -9.98 11.01
C ASP A 61 6.42 -9.06 11.68
N LYS A 62 6.12 -8.57 12.88
CA LYS A 62 7.04 -7.80 13.72
C LYS A 62 7.27 -8.53 15.05
N LYS A 63 8.54 -8.62 15.47
CA LYS A 63 8.90 -9.02 16.84
C LYS A 63 9.02 -7.79 17.75
N ASP A 64 8.91 -7.99 19.05
CA ASP A 64 9.16 -6.98 20.09
C ASP A 64 8.36 -5.67 19.92
N LEU A 65 7.09 -5.76 19.55
CA LEU A 65 6.21 -4.57 19.54
C LEU A 65 5.91 -4.05 20.95
N LEU A 66 6.17 -4.86 21.97
CA LEU A 66 5.87 -4.59 23.36
C LEU A 66 7.17 -4.45 24.14
N ARG A 67 7.22 -3.47 25.04
CA ARG A 67 8.32 -3.33 26.00
C ARG A 67 8.17 -4.43 27.06
N HIS A 68 9.26 -4.77 27.75
CA HIS A 68 9.24 -5.80 28.82
C HIS A 68 8.14 -5.53 29.87
N GLU A 69 7.95 -4.25 30.22
CA GLU A 69 6.88 -3.77 31.11
C GLU A 69 5.45 -4.08 30.61
N ASP A 70 5.25 -4.08 29.29
CA ASP A 70 3.95 -4.35 28.65
C ASP A 70 3.67 -5.86 28.53
N LEU A 71 4.73 -6.68 28.48
CA LEU A 71 4.64 -8.16 28.43
C LEU A 71 4.23 -8.74 29.79
N GLU A 72 4.81 -8.22 30.88
CA GLU A 72 4.44 -8.59 32.26
C GLU A 72 2.98 -8.25 32.56
N LEU A 73 2.51 -7.08 32.10
CA LEU A 73 1.11 -6.65 32.26
C LEU A 73 0.11 -7.58 31.55
N LEU A 74 0.53 -8.22 30.45
CA LEU A 74 -0.29 -9.12 29.65
C LEU A 74 -0.19 -10.59 30.08
N GLY A 75 0.54 -10.89 31.17
CA GLY A 75 0.62 -12.22 31.79
C GLY A 75 1.52 -13.21 31.05
N PHE A 76 2.49 -12.72 30.28
CA PHE A 76 3.53 -13.56 29.70
C PHE A 76 4.62 -13.80 30.74
N ASP A 77 4.83 -15.05 31.13
CA ASP A 77 6.01 -15.46 31.92
C ASP A 77 7.29 -15.23 31.09
N HIS A 78 8.41 -15.05 31.79
CA HIS A 78 9.76 -14.86 31.22
C HIS A 78 10.20 -15.95 30.22
N ASP A 79 9.45 -17.04 30.07
CA ASP A 79 9.66 -18.12 29.09
C ASP A 79 9.19 -17.80 27.66
N PHE A 80 8.45 -16.70 27.43
CA PHE A 80 8.06 -16.25 26.09
C PHE A 80 9.07 -15.25 25.53
N GLU A 81 10.25 -15.73 25.14
CA GLU A 81 11.40 -14.86 24.84
C GLU A 81 11.18 -13.84 23.71
N HIS A 82 10.37 -14.08 22.67
CA HIS A 82 10.08 -13.06 21.64
C HIS A 82 8.75 -13.27 20.90
N PRO A 83 7.61 -12.72 21.37
CA PRO A 83 6.35 -12.89 20.66
C PRO A 83 6.35 -12.17 19.30
N GLN A 84 5.97 -12.91 18.26
CA GLN A 84 5.80 -12.38 16.91
C GLN A 84 4.35 -11.91 16.72
N PHE A 85 4.17 -10.66 16.34
CA PHE A 85 2.86 -10.07 16.06
C PHE A 85 2.73 -9.78 14.57
N ARG A 86 1.68 -10.33 13.98
CA ARG A 86 1.30 -10.03 12.60
C ARG A 86 0.42 -8.79 12.57
N ILE A 87 0.92 -7.71 11.97
CA ILE A 87 0.15 -6.48 11.75
C ILE A 87 -0.31 -6.45 10.30
N GLY A 88 -1.61 -6.21 10.10
CA GLY A 88 -2.21 -5.95 8.80
C GLY A 88 -2.59 -4.48 8.66
N ALA A 89 -2.40 -3.90 7.48
CA ALA A 89 -2.95 -2.60 7.10
C ALA A 89 -3.65 -2.71 5.74
N TYR A 90 -4.93 -2.35 5.68
CA TYR A 90 -5.78 -2.51 4.51
C TYR A 90 -6.36 -1.15 4.13
N THR A 91 -5.84 -0.58 3.05
CA THR A 91 -6.24 0.74 2.55
C THR A 91 -7.10 0.59 1.31
N PHE A 92 -8.20 1.33 1.27
CA PHE A 92 -9.10 1.41 0.12
C PHE A 92 -9.34 2.88 -0.18
N GLY A 93 -9.15 3.29 -1.43
CA GLY A 93 -9.28 4.67 -1.83
C GLY A 93 -9.92 4.85 -3.18
N TYR A 94 -10.49 6.03 -3.35
CA TYR A 94 -11.16 6.43 -4.57
C TYR A 94 -10.81 7.87 -4.92
N VAL A 95 -10.53 8.11 -6.20
CA VAL A 95 -10.30 9.45 -6.74
C VAL A 95 -11.12 9.62 -8.00
N ARG A 96 -11.74 10.78 -8.14
CA ARG A 96 -12.39 11.20 -9.38
C ARG A 96 -11.75 12.46 -9.90
N ASP A 97 -11.34 12.44 -11.15
CA ASP A 97 -10.93 13.65 -11.86
C ASP A 97 -12.19 14.51 -12.12
N VAL A 98 -12.19 15.71 -11.56
CA VAL A 98 -13.30 16.67 -11.63
C VAL A 98 -13.05 17.73 -12.70
N TRP A 99 -11.78 18.06 -12.94
CA TRP A 99 -11.37 18.98 -14.00
C TRP A 99 -10.26 18.36 -14.82
N GLU A 100 -10.41 18.38 -16.14
CA GLU A 100 -9.37 17.97 -17.08
C GLU A 100 -9.16 19.10 -18.10
N MET A 101 -7.96 19.66 -18.12
CA MET A 101 -7.45 20.63 -19.10
C MET A 101 -6.30 20.00 -19.87
N ASP A 102 -5.96 20.53 -21.05
CA ASP A 102 -4.89 19.99 -21.92
C ASP A 102 -3.54 19.81 -21.22
N LYS A 103 -3.25 20.66 -20.22
CA LYS A 103 -1.98 20.68 -19.48
C LYS A 103 -2.11 20.25 -18.02
N LEU A 104 -3.33 20.05 -17.51
CA LEU A 104 -3.57 19.84 -16.09
C LEU A 104 -4.84 19.04 -15.83
N SER A 105 -4.78 18.04 -14.97
CA SER A 105 -5.97 17.40 -14.40
C SER A 105 -6.00 17.59 -12.89
N ILE A 106 -7.19 17.89 -12.37
CA ILE A 106 -7.49 18.01 -10.95
C ILE A 106 -8.51 16.94 -10.58
N GLY A 107 -8.19 16.16 -9.57
CA GLY A 107 -9.08 15.16 -8.99
C GLY A 107 -9.25 15.36 -7.50
N VAL A 108 -10.38 14.88 -6.99
CA VAL A 108 -10.69 14.85 -5.56
C VAL A 108 -10.88 13.39 -5.16
N GLY A 109 -10.34 13.03 -4.01
CA GLY A 109 -10.44 11.67 -3.52
C GLY A 109 -10.25 11.56 -2.03
N GLY A 110 -10.38 10.32 -1.57
CA GLY A 110 -10.11 9.96 -0.20
C GLY A 110 -9.83 8.47 -0.08
N ASP A 111 -9.28 8.10 1.06
CA ASP A 111 -9.04 6.71 1.43
C ASP A 111 -9.36 6.43 2.89
N MET A 112 -9.54 5.15 3.15
CA MET A 112 -9.80 4.57 4.45
C MET A 112 -8.82 3.44 4.67
N THR A 113 -8.16 3.42 5.82
CA THR A 113 -7.23 2.36 6.21
C THR A 113 -7.72 1.65 7.47
N PHE A 114 -7.88 0.33 7.38
CA PHE A 114 -8.17 -0.55 8.50
C PHE A 114 -6.89 -1.25 8.93
N TYR A 115 -6.66 -1.32 10.24
CA TYR A 115 -5.52 -2.05 10.78
C TYR A 115 -6.01 -3.29 11.50
N SER A 116 -5.37 -4.43 11.23
CA SER A 116 -5.55 -5.66 11.99
C SER A 116 -4.32 -5.88 12.86
N LYS A 117 -4.55 -6.19 14.13
CA LYS A 117 -3.50 -6.49 15.10
C LYS A 117 -4.01 -7.58 16.05
N PRO A 118 -3.10 -8.34 16.70
CA PRO A 118 -3.50 -9.32 17.71
C PRO A 118 -4.23 -8.64 18.88
N ALA A 119 -5.32 -9.26 19.36
CA ALA A 119 -6.20 -8.72 20.41
C ALA A 119 -5.47 -8.39 21.72
N LEU A 120 -4.30 -9.00 21.92
CA LEU A 120 -3.39 -8.71 23.02
C LEU A 120 -2.91 -7.25 23.06
N LEU A 121 -2.81 -6.60 21.89
CA LEU A 121 -2.41 -5.20 21.73
C LEU A 121 -3.58 -4.21 21.87
N ASP A 122 -4.80 -4.69 22.16
CA ASP A 122 -5.98 -3.83 22.30
C ASP A 122 -5.92 -2.94 23.55
N GLN A 123 -5.31 -3.43 24.64
CA GLN A 123 -5.16 -2.66 25.89
C GLN A 123 -4.22 -1.46 25.73
N LEU A 124 -3.18 -1.58 24.90
CA LEU A 124 -2.16 -0.52 24.72
C LEU A 124 -2.46 0.41 23.54
N TYR A 125 -2.99 -0.14 22.45
CA TYR A 125 -3.14 0.61 21.19
C TYR A 125 -4.60 0.86 20.78
N GLY A 126 -5.59 0.49 21.62
CA GLY A 126 -7.02 0.71 21.38
C GLY A 126 -7.65 -0.21 20.32
N ARG A 127 -8.95 -0.47 20.40
CA ARG A 127 -9.57 -1.65 19.76
C ARG A 127 -9.62 -1.62 18.22
N ASN A 128 -9.74 -0.44 17.58
CA ASN A 128 -9.85 -0.34 16.11
C ASN A 128 -9.40 1.05 15.61
N PRO A 129 -8.15 1.28 15.18
CA PRO A 129 -7.77 2.59 14.64
C PRO A 129 -8.07 2.63 13.13
N THR A 130 -9.29 2.98 12.73
CA THR A 130 -9.55 3.27 11.32
C THR A 130 -9.09 4.69 10.98
N SER A 131 -8.29 4.84 9.94
CA SER A 131 -7.85 6.14 9.44
C SER A 131 -8.67 6.54 8.21
N TYR A 132 -8.96 7.83 8.08
CA TYR A 132 -9.63 8.41 6.91
C TYR A 132 -8.80 9.59 6.40
N LYS A 133 -8.69 9.72 5.09
CA LYS A 133 -7.98 10.82 4.45
C LYS A 133 -8.81 11.37 3.30
N PHE A 134 -8.75 12.69 3.12
CA PHE A 134 -9.32 13.40 1.98
C PHE A 134 -8.22 14.26 1.37
N PHE A 135 -8.15 14.30 0.04
CA PHE A 135 -7.10 15.01 -0.66
C PHE A 135 -7.55 15.50 -2.04
N VAL A 136 -6.79 16.47 -2.55
CA VAL A 136 -6.86 16.93 -3.93
C VAL A 136 -5.61 16.44 -4.66
N ARG A 137 -5.80 15.88 -5.84
CA ARG A 137 -4.74 15.37 -6.71
C ARG A 137 -4.59 16.28 -7.91
N VAL A 138 -3.37 16.74 -8.17
CA VAL A 138 -3.03 17.52 -9.38
C VAL A 138 -2.07 16.69 -10.22
N ARG A 139 -2.35 16.51 -11.52
CA ARG A 139 -1.43 15.85 -12.45
C ARG A 139 -1.23 16.68 -13.72
N PRO A 140 0.00 16.77 -14.24
CA PRO A 140 0.24 17.33 -15.55
C PRO A 140 -0.54 16.56 -16.64
N GLY A 141 -1.01 17.30 -17.65
CA GLY A 141 -1.61 16.73 -18.86
C GLY A 141 -0.57 15.95 -19.67
N LYS A 142 -1.02 14.98 -20.47
CA LYS A 142 -0.13 14.29 -21.41
C LYS A 142 0.40 15.30 -22.43
N MET A 143 1.71 15.51 -22.45
CA MET A 143 2.33 16.28 -23.53
C MET A 143 2.15 15.51 -24.83
N SER A 144 1.42 16.11 -25.77
CA SER A 144 1.44 15.64 -27.16
C SER A 144 2.80 15.99 -27.75
N MET A 145 3.71 15.01 -27.81
CA MET A 145 4.89 15.13 -28.66
C MET A 145 4.42 14.99 -30.10
N ASN A 146 4.16 16.13 -30.74
CA ASN A 146 3.92 16.18 -32.17
C ASN A 146 5.24 15.83 -32.85
N HIS A 147 5.41 14.56 -33.25
CA HIS A 147 6.49 14.18 -34.15
C HIS A 147 6.20 14.84 -35.50
N GLY A 148 6.81 16.00 -35.74
CA GLY A 148 6.79 16.67 -37.03
C GLY A 148 7.46 15.78 -38.06
N GLY A 149 6.65 15.01 -38.79
CA GLY A 149 7.09 14.29 -39.98
C GLY A 149 7.41 15.30 -41.06
N THR A 150 8.69 15.52 -41.32
CA THR A 150 9.17 16.14 -42.55
C THR A 150 8.84 15.21 -43.71
N THR A 151 7.72 15.46 -44.40
CA THR A 151 7.47 14.96 -45.74
C THR A 151 8.42 15.67 -46.70
N HIS A 152 9.53 15.03 -47.04
CA HIS A 152 10.32 15.41 -48.20
C HIS A 152 9.56 14.94 -49.45
N GLY A 153 8.91 15.88 -50.14
CA GLY A 153 8.48 15.67 -51.52
C GLY A 153 9.70 15.68 -52.42
N ASN A 154 9.92 14.60 -53.16
CA ASN A 154 10.79 14.62 -54.34
C ASN A 154 9.89 14.78 -55.57
N HIS A 155 10.10 15.89 -56.27
CA HIS A 155 9.78 16.05 -57.68
C HIS A 155 10.79 15.28 -58.53
#